data_AF-A0A3N5J6V9-F1
#
_entry.id   AF-A0A3N5J6V9-F1
#
_cell.length_a   1.000
_cell.length_b   1.000
_cell.length_c   1.000
_cell.angle_alpha   90.00
_cell.angle_beta   90.00
_cell.angle_gamma   90.00
#
_symmetry.space_group_name_H-M   'P 1'
#
loop_
_entity.id
_entity.type
_entity.pdbx_description
1 polymer ?
#
loop_
_entity_poly.entity_id
_entity_poly.type
_entity_poly.pdbx_seq_one_letter_code
_entity_poly.pdbx_strand_id
1 'polypeptide(L)'
;MFLTRFAKTVLILGVAAVLLLTSAGCSSRPSAAQKLFDKGEYQKVIDKYPDLEIARRAAAKLADKLLQEKQFEQVIQQYPLTPAAFKAKMELAQKLFDAGDFSAVIEQYPNSPLVTMCKMRMADSLLMSGQLDQLLQRFPDTPQAKKIKEDRATEALNKAKKLKGQARQAALEEITRSFAGTTAYKEAADLLGKMRQTKPK
;
A
#
# COMPACT_ATOMS: atom_id res chain seq x y z
N MET A 1 18.07 -13.73 94.37
CA MET A 1 18.80 -14.30 93.21
C MET A 1 17.85 -15.12 92.33
N PHE A 2 16.77 -14.53 91.78
CA PHE A 2 15.80 -15.26 90.93
C PHE A 2 15.07 -14.32 89.95
N LEU A 3 15.83 -13.51 89.19
CA LEU A 3 15.29 -12.51 88.25
C LEU A 3 16.00 -12.60 86.89
N THR A 4 16.07 -13.80 86.27
CA THR A 4 16.73 -13.97 84.96
C THR A 4 16.18 -15.13 84.10
N ARG A 5 14.88 -15.46 84.14
CA ARG A 5 14.33 -16.59 83.35
C ARG A 5 13.05 -16.33 82.55
N PHE A 6 12.74 -15.09 82.17
CA PHE A 6 11.58 -14.81 81.30
C PHE A 6 11.90 -14.22 79.92
N ALA A 7 13.17 -14.05 79.55
CA ALA A 7 13.53 -13.31 78.33
C ALA A 7 13.82 -14.17 77.08
N LYS A 8 13.67 -15.51 77.11
CA LYS A 8 14.07 -16.38 75.98
C LYS A 8 12.94 -17.09 75.23
N THR A 9 11.70 -17.03 75.68
CA THR A 9 10.61 -17.82 75.08
C THR A 9 9.67 -17.02 74.16
N VAL A 10 9.83 -15.69 74.08
CA VAL A 10 8.99 -14.83 73.22
C VAL A 10 9.61 -14.59 71.83
N LEU A 11 10.87 -15.00 71.60
CA LEU A 11 11.59 -14.70 70.36
C LEU A 11 11.47 -15.76 69.24
N ILE A 12 10.76 -16.88 69.46
CA ILE A 12 10.70 -17.99 68.47
C ILE A 12 9.32 -18.09 67.78
N LEU A 13 8.27 -17.45 68.31
CA LEU A 13 6.95 -17.44 67.69
C LEU A 13 6.68 -16.22 66.78
N GLY A 14 7.61 -15.26 66.70
CA GLY A 14 7.50 -14.05 65.87
C GLY A 14 8.04 -14.17 64.43
N VAL A 15 8.65 -15.30 64.05
CA VAL A 15 9.25 -15.47 62.71
C VAL A 15 8.40 -16.38 61.80
N ALA A 16 7.48 -17.17 62.35
CA ALA A 16 6.65 -18.08 61.56
C ALA A 16 5.41 -17.41 60.91
N ALA A 17 4.98 -16.23 61.41
CA ALA A 17 3.78 -15.55 60.90
C ALA A 17 4.02 -14.58 59.73
N VAL A 18 5.28 -14.27 59.40
CA VAL A 18 5.63 -13.34 58.30
C VAL A 18 6.00 -14.07 57.00
N LEU A 19 6.07 -15.41 57.02
CA LEU A 19 6.52 -16.24 55.90
C LEU A 19 5.40 -16.93 55.09
N LEU A 20 4.14 -16.55 55.30
CA LEU A 20 2.97 -17.15 54.63
C LEU A 20 2.18 -16.21 53.70
N LEU A 21 2.76 -15.08 53.28
CA LEU A 21 2.10 -14.14 52.35
C LEU A 21 2.80 -13.99 50.99
N THR A 22 3.79 -14.82 50.65
CA THR A 22 4.55 -14.71 49.39
C THR A 22 4.23 -15.76 48.32
N SER A 23 3.30 -16.70 48.57
CA SER A 23 3.00 -17.80 47.63
C SER A 23 1.70 -17.65 46.84
N ALA A 24 0.97 -16.55 46.99
CA ALA A 24 0.01 -16.15 45.96
C ALA A 24 0.81 -15.67 44.73
N GLY A 25 1.34 -16.64 43.98
CA GLY A 25 2.10 -16.45 42.75
C GLY A 25 1.20 -15.81 41.70
N CYS A 26 1.01 -14.51 41.82
CA CYS A 26 0.45 -13.65 40.80
C CYS A 26 1.44 -13.68 39.64
N SER A 27 1.32 -14.70 38.79
CA SER A 27 1.98 -14.69 37.49
C SER A 27 1.56 -13.39 36.83
N SER A 28 2.53 -12.51 36.59
CA SER A 28 2.27 -11.22 35.98
C SER A 28 1.44 -11.41 34.71
N ARG A 29 0.58 -10.44 34.38
CA ARG A 29 -0.28 -10.48 33.19
C ARG A 29 0.50 -10.92 31.91
N PRO A 30 1.73 -10.44 31.66
CA PRO A 30 2.57 -10.95 30.56
C PRO A 30 2.98 -12.43 30.70
N SER A 31 3.31 -12.90 31.90
CA SER A 31 3.67 -14.31 32.15
C SER A 31 2.48 -15.25 31.89
N ALA A 32 1.27 -14.87 32.29
CA ALA A 32 0.06 -15.64 31.99
C ALA A 32 -0.23 -15.71 30.48
N ALA A 33 -0.04 -14.59 29.77
CA ALA A 33 -0.16 -14.56 28.31
C ALA A 33 0.90 -15.44 27.62
N GLN A 34 2.15 -15.41 28.11
CA GLN A 34 3.24 -16.25 27.61
C GLN A 34 2.93 -17.75 27.74
N LYS A 35 2.39 -18.18 28.89
CA LYS A 35 1.98 -19.59 29.07
C LYS A 35 0.91 -20.04 28.07
N LEU A 36 -0.05 -19.18 27.72
CA LEU A 36 -1.06 -19.51 26.70
C LEU A 36 -0.44 -19.56 25.30
N PHE A 37 0.45 -18.62 24.99
CA PHE A 37 1.17 -18.60 23.73
C PHE A 37 2.02 -19.86 23.53
N ASP A 38 2.75 -20.28 24.56
CA ASP A 38 3.61 -21.48 24.53
C ASP A 38 2.79 -22.77 24.35
N LYS A 39 1.53 -22.77 24.81
CA LYS A 39 0.57 -23.86 24.58
C LYS A 39 -0.08 -23.85 23.18
N GLY A 40 0.22 -22.84 22.35
CA GLY A 40 -0.44 -22.65 21.06
C GLY A 40 -1.88 -22.13 21.15
N GLU A 41 -2.32 -21.64 22.33
CA GLU A 41 -3.66 -21.09 22.54
C GLU A 41 -3.76 -19.63 22.04
N TYR A 42 -3.33 -19.38 20.80
CA TYR A 42 -3.13 -18.05 20.23
C TYR A 42 -4.39 -17.17 20.25
N GLN A 43 -5.57 -17.74 19.95
CA GLN A 43 -6.82 -16.98 19.98
C GLN A 43 -7.11 -16.43 21.38
N LYS A 44 -6.92 -17.26 22.41
CA LYS A 44 -7.11 -16.84 23.81
C LYS A 44 -6.09 -15.77 24.24
N VAL A 45 -4.87 -15.79 23.67
CA VAL A 45 -3.89 -14.71 23.90
C VAL A 45 -4.42 -13.38 23.34
N ILE A 46 -4.95 -13.40 22.12
CA ILE A 46 -5.50 -12.21 21.45
C ILE A 46 -6.72 -11.68 22.21
N ASP A 47 -7.66 -12.56 22.59
CA ASP A 47 -8.91 -12.17 23.23
C ASP A 47 -8.68 -11.58 24.64
N LYS A 48 -7.76 -12.17 25.42
CA LYS A 48 -7.53 -11.77 26.82
C LYS A 48 -6.47 -10.69 27.00
N TYR A 49 -5.54 -10.58 26.06
CA TYR A 49 -4.37 -9.69 26.18
C TYR A 49 -4.09 -8.89 24.89
N PRO A 50 -5.10 -8.22 24.28
CA PRO A 50 -4.98 -7.63 22.94
C PRO A 50 -3.95 -6.49 22.84
N ASP A 51 -3.65 -5.83 23.96
CA ASP A 51 -2.71 -4.72 24.10
C ASP A 51 -1.24 -5.17 24.22
N LEU A 52 -0.99 -6.46 24.48
CA LEU A 52 0.37 -6.97 24.64
C LEU A 52 1.00 -7.34 23.29
N GLU A 53 2.31 -7.11 23.15
CA GLU A 53 3.10 -7.53 21.98
C GLU A 53 2.96 -9.03 21.68
N ILE A 54 2.73 -9.86 22.70
CA ILE A 54 2.50 -11.29 22.51
C ILE A 54 1.20 -11.61 21.78
N ALA A 55 0.16 -10.78 21.89
CA ALA A 55 -1.05 -10.93 21.10
C ALA A 55 -0.80 -10.64 19.62
N ARG A 56 0.05 -9.65 19.30
CA ARG A 56 0.50 -9.42 17.91
C ARG A 56 1.24 -10.62 17.34
N ARG A 57 2.13 -11.22 18.12
CA ARG A 57 2.82 -12.47 17.73
C ARG A 57 1.85 -13.65 17.56
N ALA A 58 0.83 -13.75 18.43
CA ALA A 58 -0.19 -14.79 18.35
C ALA A 58 -1.05 -14.64 17.08
N ALA A 59 -1.46 -13.40 16.77
CA ALA A 59 -2.16 -13.06 15.53
C ALA A 59 -1.34 -13.42 14.29
N ALA A 60 -0.02 -13.13 14.28
CA ALA A 60 0.86 -13.54 13.20
C ALA A 60 0.90 -15.06 13.01
N LYS A 61 0.94 -15.85 14.10
CA LYS A 61 0.91 -17.32 14.03
C LYS A 61 -0.39 -17.88 13.44
N LEU A 62 -1.54 -17.32 13.82
CA LEU A 62 -2.82 -17.73 13.25
C LEU A 62 -2.94 -17.32 11.78
N ALA A 63 -2.50 -16.10 11.45
CA ALA A 63 -2.49 -15.62 10.07
C ALA A 63 -1.58 -16.46 9.16
N ASP A 64 -0.39 -16.85 9.64
CA ASP A 64 0.53 -17.74 8.91
C ASP A 64 -0.11 -19.11 8.65
N LYS A 65 -0.83 -19.66 9.63
CA LYS A 65 -1.55 -20.94 9.46
C LYS A 65 -2.62 -20.84 8.37
N LEU A 66 -3.48 -19.82 8.45
CA LEU A 66 -4.52 -19.58 7.43
C LEU A 66 -3.93 -19.34 6.04
N LEU A 67 -2.77 -18.66 5.96
CA LEU A 67 -2.04 -18.45 4.71
C LEU A 67 -1.56 -19.77 4.11
N GLN A 68 -1.02 -20.68 4.93
CA GLN A 68 -0.59 -22.01 4.48
C GLN A 68 -1.78 -22.85 3.96
N GLU A 69 -2.96 -22.68 4.57
CA GLU A 69 -4.22 -23.31 4.15
C GLU A 69 -4.87 -22.59 2.94
N LYS A 70 -4.21 -21.55 2.38
CA LYS A 70 -4.68 -20.73 1.25
C LYS A 70 -6.02 -20.01 1.50
N GLN A 71 -6.36 -19.74 2.76
CA GLN A 71 -7.57 -19.00 3.14
C GLN A 71 -7.32 -17.48 3.11
N PHE A 72 -6.93 -16.97 1.95
CA PHE A 72 -6.40 -15.61 1.78
C PHE A 72 -7.35 -14.51 2.26
N GLU A 73 -8.63 -14.63 1.93
CA GLU A 73 -9.67 -13.67 2.31
C GLU A 73 -9.82 -13.60 3.83
N GLN A 74 -9.78 -14.76 4.50
CA GLN A 74 -9.85 -14.83 5.97
C GLN A 74 -8.62 -14.19 6.63
N VAL A 75 -7.42 -14.43 6.09
CA VAL A 75 -6.19 -13.77 6.57
C VAL A 75 -6.33 -12.25 6.51
N ILE A 76 -6.83 -11.73 5.38
CA ILE A 76 -6.96 -10.28 5.16
C ILE A 76 -8.03 -9.68 6.09
N GLN A 77 -9.15 -10.37 6.27
CA GLN A 77 -10.27 -9.88 7.07
C GLN A 77 -9.98 -9.94 8.58
N GLN A 78 -9.43 -11.05 9.06
CA GLN A 78 -9.22 -11.29 10.49
C GLN A 78 -7.88 -10.73 10.99
N TYR A 79 -6.85 -10.70 10.14
CA TYR A 79 -5.49 -10.32 10.53
C TYR A 79 -4.85 -9.28 9.60
N PRO A 80 -5.53 -8.15 9.31
CA PRO A 80 -5.15 -7.21 8.24
C PRO A 80 -3.77 -6.55 8.40
N LEU A 81 -3.23 -6.52 9.63
CA LEU A 81 -1.96 -5.86 9.98
C LEU A 81 -0.76 -6.83 10.02
N THR A 82 -0.97 -8.11 9.69
CA THR A 82 0.10 -9.11 9.71
C THR A 82 0.86 -9.17 8.38
N PRO A 83 2.13 -9.60 8.36
CA PRO A 83 2.85 -9.88 7.12
C PRO A 83 2.14 -10.91 6.23
N ALA A 84 1.42 -11.86 6.83
CA ALA A 84 0.63 -12.85 6.12
C ALA A 84 -0.52 -12.21 5.31
N ALA A 85 -1.19 -11.18 5.84
CA ALA A 85 -2.23 -10.46 5.09
C ALA A 85 -1.67 -9.73 3.87
N PHE A 86 -0.46 -9.18 3.96
CA PHE A 86 0.21 -8.62 2.78
C PHE A 86 0.47 -9.70 1.73
N LYS A 87 1.03 -10.86 2.12
CA LYS A 87 1.25 -11.99 1.21
C LYS A 87 -0.05 -12.49 0.59
N ALA A 88 -1.11 -12.66 1.38
CA ALA A 88 -2.43 -13.07 0.91
C ALA A 88 -2.99 -12.11 -0.15
N LYS A 89 -2.84 -10.79 0.04
CA LYS A 89 -3.23 -9.79 -0.99
C LYS A 89 -2.44 -9.96 -2.28
N MET A 90 -1.14 -10.26 -2.20
CA MET A 90 -0.31 -10.50 -3.39
C MET A 90 -0.74 -11.76 -4.14
N GLU A 91 -1.03 -12.85 -3.42
CA GLU A 91 -1.53 -14.10 -4.01
C GLU A 91 -2.87 -13.89 -4.73
N LEU A 92 -3.81 -13.16 -4.13
CA LEU A 92 -5.09 -12.85 -4.76
C LEU A 92 -4.93 -11.93 -5.98
N ALA A 93 -4.08 -10.90 -5.88
CA ALA A 93 -3.75 -10.05 -7.02
C ALA A 93 -3.11 -10.85 -8.17
N GLN A 94 -2.24 -11.80 -7.86
CA GLN A 94 -1.62 -12.67 -8.86
C GLN A 94 -2.65 -13.56 -9.55
N LYS A 95 -3.59 -14.17 -8.80
CA LYS A 95 -4.68 -14.97 -9.39
C LYS A 95 -5.54 -14.16 -10.36
N LEU A 96 -5.90 -12.93 -9.99
CA LEU A 96 -6.66 -12.04 -10.87
C LEU A 96 -5.85 -11.65 -12.10
N PHE A 97 -4.55 -11.38 -11.93
CA PHE A 97 -3.64 -11.10 -13.04
C PHE A 97 -3.56 -12.26 -14.02
N ASP A 98 -3.39 -13.49 -13.52
CA ASP A 98 -3.30 -14.71 -14.33
C ASP A 98 -4.63 -15.03 -15.04
N ALA A 99 -5.76 -14.66 -14.43
CA ALA A 99 -7.09 -14.73 -15.05
C ALA A 99 -7.33 -13.63 -16.09
N GLY A 100 -6.43 -12.66 -16.23
CA GLY A 100 -6.57 -11.52 -17.14
C GLY A 100 -7.51 -10.41 -16.65
N ASP A 101 -7.98 -10.45 -15.39
CA ASP A 101 -8.82 -9.40 -14.81
C ASP A 101 -7.96 -8.25 -14.26
N PHE A 102 -7.32 -7.54 -15.19
CA PHE A 102 -6.42 -6.44 -14.88
C PHE A 102 -7.12 -5.28 -14.17
N SER A 103 -8.41 -5.04 -14.48
CA SER A 103 -9.24 -4.06 -13.80
C SER A 103 -9.37 -4.35 -12.31
N ALA A 104 -9.73 -5.59 -11.96
CA ALA A 104 -9.90 -5.98 -10.56
C ALA A 104 -8.59 -5.88 -9.77
N VAL A 105 -7.44 -6.20 -10.38
CA VAL A 105 -6.13 -6.00 -9.73
C VAL A 105 -5.90 -4.53 -9.37
N ILE A 106 -6.18 -3.61 -10.31
CA ILE A 106 -5.96 -2.17 -10.10
C ILE A 106 -6.90 -1.61 -9.04
N GLU A 107 -8.16 -2.03 -9.03
CA GLU A 107 -9.19 -1.53 -8.12
C GLU A 107 -9.04 -2.10 -6.70
N GLN A 108 -8.87 -3.42 -6.58
CA GLN A 108 -8.85 -4.11 -5.29
C GLN A 108 -7.47 -4.13 -4.64
N TYR A 109 -6.40 -4.05 -5.44
CA TYR A 109 -5.02 -4.13 -4.99
C TYR A 109 -4.15 -3.00 -5.57
N PRO A 110 -4.48 -1.71 -5.34
CA PRO A 110 -3.82 -0.57 -5.98
C PRO A 110 -2.33 -0.41 -5.63
N ASN A 111 -1.89 -1.03 -4.53
CA ASN A 111 -0.49 -1.02 -4.08
C ASN A 111 0.28 -2.29 -4.51
N SER A 112 -0.32 -3.17 -5.31
CA SER A 112 0.36 -4.36 -5.83
C SER A 112 1.43 -3.95 -6.86
N PRO A 113 2.62 -4.62 -6.86
CA PRO A 113 3.61 -4.41 -7.91
C PRO A 113 3.08 -4.77 -9.31
N LEU A 114 1.99 -5.55 -9.39
CA LEU A 114 1.36 -5.94 -10.65
C LEU A 114 0.58 -4.81 -11.33
N VAL A 115 0.20 -3.75 -10.60
CA VAL A 115 -0.63 -2.66 -11.13
C VAL A 115 -0.01 -2.01 -12.37
N THR A 116 1.31 -1.80 -12.37
CA THR A 116 2.02 -1.25 -13.52
C THR A 116 1.90 -2.18 -14.73
N MET A 117 2.09 -3.49 -14.54
CA MET A 117 1.96 -4.48 -15.60
C MET A 117 0.52 -4.57 -16.12
N CYS A 118 -0.47 -4.57 -15.24
CA CYS A 118 -1.90 -4.51 -15.61
C CYS A 118 -2.20 -3.32 -16.50
N LYS A 119 -1.79 -2.11 -16.09
CA LYS A 119 -1.97 -0.88 -16.88
C LYS A 119 -1.31 -0.98 -18.25
N MET A 120 -0.10 -1.54 -18.33
CA MET A 120 0.58 -1.76 -19.62
C MET A 120 -0.18 -2.75 -20.51
N ARG A 121 -0.64 -3.88 -19.99
CA ARG A 121 -1.41 -4.87 -20.76
C ARG A 121 -2.72 -4.30 -21.28
N MET A 122 -3.43 -3.53 -20.45
CA MET A 122 -4.65 -2.84 -20.86
C MET A 122 -4.36 -1.77 -21.93
N ALA A 123 -3.26 -1.01 -21.78
CA ALA A 123 -2.83 -0.04 -22.77
C ALA A 123 -2.47 -0.69 -24.11
N ASP A 124 -1.76 -1.81 -24.10
CA ASP A 124 -1.44 -2.58 -25.30
C ASP A 124 -2.70 -3.10 -26.00
N SER A 125 -3.69 -3.56 -25.24
CA SER A 125 -4.98 -3.99 -25.80
C SER A 125 -5.74 -2.85 -26.49
N LEU A 126 -5.77 -1.66 -25.88
CA LEU A 126 -6.35 -0.46 -26.50
C LEU A 126 -5.59 -0.02 -27.75
N LEU A 127 -4.25 -0.15 -27.74
CA LEU A 127 -3.43 0.14 -28.91
C LEU A 127 -3.74 -0.82 -30.06
N MET A 128 -3.77 -2.12 -29.80
CA MET A 128 -4.05 -3.16 -30.81
C MET A 128 -5.45 -3.06 -31.39
N SER A 129 -6.42 -2.59 -30.61
CA SER A 129 -7.80 -2.33 -31.07
C SER A 129 -8.00 -0.97 -31.73
N GLY A 130 -6.95 -0.13 -31.80
CA GLY A 130 -7.03 1.21 -32.40
C GLY A 130 -7.81 2.24 -31.56
N GLN A 131 -8.12 1.93 -30.31
CA GLN A 131 -8.87 2.81 -29.40
C GLN A 131 -7.94 3.86 -28.75
N LEU A 132 -7.28 4.67 -29.59
CA LEU A 132 -6.21 5.58 -29.18
C LEU A 132 -6.67 6.66 -28.21
N ASP A 133 -7.90 7.16 -28.34
CA ASP A 133 -8.43 8.20 -27.45
C ASP A 133 -8.68 7.67 -26.04
N GLN A 134 -9.20 6.44 -25.92
CA GLN A 134 -9.36 5.78 -24.63
C GLN A 134 -8.01 5.48 -23.98
N LEU A 135 -7.01 5.10 -24.78
CA LEU A 135 -5.64 4.90 -24.31
C LEU A 135 -5.06 6.19 -23.71
N LEU A 136 -5.18 7.31 -24.41
CA LEU A 136 -4.73 8.62 -23.93
C LEU A 136 -5.49 9.09 -22.68
N GLN A 137 -6.79 8.79 -22.60
CA GLN A 137 -7.62 9.18 -21.47
C GLN A 137 -7.35 8.34 -20.21
N ARG A 138 -7.28 7.01 -20.34
CA ARG A 138 -7.20 6.08 -19.20
C ARG A 138 -5.76 5.81 -18.76
N PHE A 139 -4.80 5.89 -19.69
CA PHE A 139 -3.40 5.53 -19.43
C PHE A 139 -2.41 6.57 -19.99
N PRO A 140 -2.56 7.87 -19.67
CA PRO A 140 -1.77 8.96 -20.25
C PRO A 140 -0.26 8.83 -20.03
N ASP A 141 0.14 8.17 -18.94
CA ASP A 141 1.54 8.06 -18.53
C ASP A 141 2.30 6.88 -19.15
N THR A 142 1.60 6.01 -19.88
CA THR A 142 2.22 4.84 -20.53
C THR A 142 3.14 5.27 -21.68
N PRO A 143 4.22 4.53 -21.97
CA PRO A 143 5.09 4.82 -23.12
C PRO A 143 4.34 4.93 -24.45
N GLN A 144 3.34 4.08 -24.65
CA GLN A 144 2.48 4.03 -25.83
C GLN A 144 1.67 5.33 -25.96
N ALA A 145 0.98 5.74 -24.88
CA ALA A 145 0.20 6.97 -24.85
C ALA A 145 1.07 8.21 -25.08
N LYS A 146 2.26 8.26 -24.45
CA LYS A 146 3.23 9.35 -24.65
C LYS A 146 3.68 9.46 -26.11
N LYS A 147 4.02 8.33 -26.74
CA LYS A 147 4.39 8.30 -28.15
C LYS A 147 3.26 8.79 -29.05
N ILE A 148 2.04 8.29 -28.87
CA ILE A 148 0.87 8.72 -29.66
C ILE A 148 0.60 10.21 -29.48
N LYS A 149 0.70 10.71 -28.25
CA LYS A 149 0.53 12.14 -27.96
C LYS A 149 1.59 12.96 -28.69
N GLU A 150 2.84 12.51 -28.70
CA GLU A 150 3.95 13.17 -29.41
C GLU A 150 3.74 13.17 -30.93
N ASP A 151 3.34 12.03 -31.51
CA ASP A 151 3.09 11.89 -32.94
C ASP A 151 1.95 12.83 -33.38
N ARG A 152 0.83 12.85 -32.64
CA ARG A 152 -0.30 13.76 -32.88
C ARG A 152 0.09 15.23 -32.73
N ALA A 153 0.89 15.57 -31.72
CA ALA A 153 1.35 16.94 -31.50
C ALA A 153 2.26 17.40 -32.65
N THR A 154 3.15 16.54 -33.12
CA THR A 154 4.06 16.79 -34.25
C THR A 154 3.27 17.00 -35.54
N GLU A 155 2.27 16.15 -35.81
CA GLU A 155 1.39 16.31 -36.97
C GLU A 155 0.63 17.65 -36.91
N ALA A 156 0.06 17.99 -35.76
CA ALA A 156 -0.65 19.26 -35.55
C ALA A 156 0.28 20.46 -35.79
N LEU A 157 1.52 20.41 -35.29
CA LEU A 157 2.51 21.46 -35.50
C LEU A 157 2.90 21.61 -36.97
N ASN A 158 3.12 20.50 -37.67
CA ASN A 158 3.44 20.51 -39.10
C ASN A 158 2.31 21.10 -39.94
N LYS A 159 1.05 20.85 -39.55
CA LYS A 159 -0.12 21.52 -40.16
C LYS A 159 -0.11 23.02 -39.83
N ALA A 160 0.09 23.39 -38.57
CA ALA A 160 0.11 24.79 -38.14
C ALA A 160 1.21 25.62 -38.83
N LYS A 161 2.40 25.05 -39.06
CA LYS A 161 3.51 25.69 -39.77
C LYS A 161 3.17 26.07 -41.23
N LYS A 162 2.22 25.39 -41.87
CA LYS A 162 1.75 25.70 -43.22
C LYS A 162 0.69 26.81 -43.26
N LEU A 163 0.06 27.10 -42.12
CA LEU A 163 -0.92 28.19 -41.99
C LEU A 163 -0.23 29.56 -41.94
N LYS A 164 -1.01 30.63 -42.13
CA LYS A 164 -0.54 32.01 -42.06
C LYS A 164 -1.43 32.85 -41.15
N GLY A 165 -0.90 33.99 -40.70
CA GLY A 165 -1.63 35.00 -39.93
C GLY A 165 -2.32 34.44 -38.69
N GLN A 166 -3.56 34.85 -38.48
CA GLN A 166 -4.37 34.48 -37.31
C GLN A 166 -4.65 32.97 -37.24
N ALA A 167 -4.84 32.29 -38.38
CA ALA A 167 -5.09 30.84 -38.39
C ALA A 167 -3.88 30.05 -37.85
N ARG A 168 -2.66 30.47 -38.22
CA ARG A 168 -1.43 29.89 -37.64
C ARG A 168 -1.36 30.15 -36.14
N GLN A 169 -1.63 31.37 -35.71
CA GLN A 169 -1.58 31.72 -34.30
C GLN A 169 -2.56 30.85 -33.49
N ALA A 170 -3.82 30.75 -33.92
CA ALA A 170 -4.85 29.96 -33.25
C ALA A 170 -4.47 28.47 -33.19
N ALA A 171 -3.91 27.91 -34.27
CA ALA A 171 -3.46 26.52 -34.29
C ALA A 171 -2.29 26.27 -33.33
N LEU A 172 -1.32 27.18 -33.24
CA LEU A 172 -0.22 27.08 -32.28
C LEU A 172 -0.73 27.20 -30.83
N GLU A 173 -1.69 28.10 -30.57
CA GLU A 173 -2.32 28.25 -29.25
C GLU A 173 -3.06 26.98 -28.83
N GLU A 174 -3.79 26.33 -29.75
CA GLU A 174 -4.40 25.02 -29.51
C GLU A 174 -3.36 23.95 -29.17
N ILE A 175 -2.23 23.90 -29.89
CA ILE A 175 -1.16 22.95 -29.59
C ILE A 175 -0.60 23.17 -28.18
N THR A 176 -0.38 24.42 -27.78
CA THR A 176 0.11 24.72 -26.43
C THR A 176 -0.87 24.34 -25.32
N ARG A 177 -2.18 24.34 -25.59
CA ARG A 177 -3.20 23.91 -24.63
C ARG A 177 -3.34 22.40 -24.54
N SER A 178 -3.35 21.72 -25.69
CA SER A 178 -3.75 20.31 -25.78
C SER A 178 -2.57 19.32 -25.71
N PHE A 179 -1.35 19.76 -26.03
CA PHE A 179 -0.17 18.87 -26.09
C PHE A 179 0.93 19.22 -25.08
N ALA A 180 0.57 19.72 -23.90
CA ALA A 180 1.53 20.00 -22.83
C ALA A 180 2.50 18.83 -22.56
N GLY A 181 3.79 19.16 -22.42
CA GLY A 181 4.88 18.21 -22.17
C GLY A 181 5.53 17.59 -23.40
N THR A 182 4.97 17.80 -24.61
CA THR A 182 5.56 17.32 -25.89
C THR A 182 6.66 18.23 -26.40
N THR A 183 7.45 17.79 -27.39
CA THR A 183 8.43 18.67 -28.06
C THR A 183 7.72 19.71 -28.92
N ALA A 184 6.65 19.31 -29.60
CA ALA A 184 5.82 20.20 -30.41
C ALA A 184 5.18 21.33 -29.61
N TYR A 185 4.82 21.09 -28.33
CA TYR A 185 4.39 22.14 -27.40
C TYR A 185 5.44 23.23 -27.22
N LYS A 186 6.70 22.85 -26.97
CA LYS A 186 7.79 23.81 -26.74
C LYS A 186 8.03 24.65 -27.99
N GLU A 187 8.11 24.00 -29.15
CA GLU A 187 8.31 24.71 -30.41
C GLU A 187 7.12 25.62 -30.75
N ALA A 188 5.88 25.19 -30.50
CA ALA A 188 4.70 26.02 -30.71
C ALA A 188 4.72 27.27 -29.83
N ALA A 189 5.11 27.13 -28.55
CA ALA A 189 5.25 28.25 -27.63
C ALA A 189 6.33 29.26 -28.10
N ASP A 190 7.48 28.76 -28.57
CA ASP A 190 8.56 29.60 -29.10
C ASP A 190 8.12 30.38 -30.35
N LEU A 191 7.40 29.72 -31.27
CA LEU A 191 6.86 30.35 -32.47
C LEU A 191 5.85 31.45 -32.12
N LEU A 192 4.97 31.21 -31.15
CA LEU A 192 4.02 32.22 -30.66
C LEU A 192 4.76 33.42 -30.05
N GLY A 193 5.82 33.18 -29.28
CA GLY A 193 6.67 34.23 -28.71
C GLY A 193 7.26 35.12 -29.81
N LYS A 194 7.83 34.52 -30.86
CA LYS A 194 8.36 35.24 -32.03
C LYS A 194 7.29 36.05 -32.76
N MET A 195 6.09 35.49 -32.95
CA MET A 195 4.97 36.18 -33.63
C MET A 195 4.46 37.40 -32.86
N ARG A 196 4.57 37.41 -31.52
CA ARG A 196 4.18 38.57 -30.70
C ARG A 196 5.17 39.73 -30.81
N GLN A 197 6.45 39.44 -31.05
CA GLN A 197 7.51 40.45 -31.17
C GLN A 197 7.48 41.18 -32.51
N THR A 198 6.89 40.60 -33.55
CA THR A 198 6.89 41.16 -34.92
C THR A 198 5.66 42.01 -35.25
N LYS A 199 4.73 42.25 -34.31
CA LYS A 199 3.62 43.19 -34.56
C LYS A 199 4.16 44.62 -34.58
N PRO A 200 4.09 45.34 -35.72
CA PRO A 200 4.51 46.74 -35.77
C PRO A 200 3.67 47.56 -34.79
N LYS A 201 4.32 48.47 -34.06
CA LYS A 201 3.68 49.44 -33.17
C LYS A 201 2.81 50.41 -33.95
#